data_AF-A0A540ME04-F1
#
_entry.id   AF-A0A540ME04-F1
#
_cell.length_a   1.000
_cell.length_b   1.000
_cell.length_c   1.000
_cell.angle_alpha   90.00
_cell.angle_beta   90.00
_cell.angle_gamma   90.00
#
_symmetry.space_group_name_H-M   'P 1'
#
loop_
_entity.id
_entity.type
_entity.pdbx_description
1 polymer ?
#
loop_
_entity_poly.entity_id
_entity_poly.type
_entity_poly.pdbx_seq_one_letter_code
_entity_poly.pdbx_strand_id
1 'polypeptide(L)'
;MSTPVNETSVCLGGGVWRIKFHPFVAGLVLTACMHNGFSIVYINEDKTEVIETYSKHESLAYGADWHRDKSFHEGKRNSTLVATCSFYDRLLRLWMLESDLQDSVL
;
A
#
# COMPACT_ATOMS: atom_id res chain seq x y z
N MET A 1 -16.01 -16.41 -23.32
CA MET A 1 -15.42 -15.10 -22.99
C MET A 1 -15.29 -15.04 -21.49
N SER A 2 -14.09 -14.86 -20.96
CA SER A 2 -13.87 -14.73 -19.51
C SER A 2 -14.26 -13.32 -19.07
N THR A 3 -14.97 -13.17 -17.95
CA THR A 3 -15.34 -11.88 -17.36
C THR A 3 -14.81 -11.78 -15.93
N PRO A 4 -14.51 -10.58 -15.42
CA PRO A 4 -14.15 -10.40 -14.01
C PRO A 4 -15.29 -10.85 -13.10
N VAL A 5 -14.95 -11.41 -11.94
CA VAL A 5 -15.92 -11.78 -10.88
C VAL A 5 -16.36 -10.55 -10.09
N ASN A 6 -15.49 -9.54 -9.99
CA ASN A 6 -15.74 -8.27 -9.33
C ASN A 6 -14.91 -7.17 -10.03
N GLU A 7 -15.48 -5.98 -10.18
CA GLU A 7 -14.80 -4.82 -10.76
C GLU A 7 -15.08 -3.58 -9.90
N THR A 8 -14.02 -3.01 -9.32
CA THR A 8 -14.04 -1.72 -8.61
C THR A 8 -12.86 -0.88 -9.09
N SER A 9 -12.93 0.44 -8.90
CA SER A 9 -11.86 1.34 -9.33
C SER A 9 -11.56 2.39 -8.27
N VAL A 10 -10.27 2.75 -8.17
CA VAL A 10 -9.79 3.82 -7.30
C VAL A 10 -8.74 4.64 -8.06
N CYS A 11 -8.80 5.96 -7.94
CA CYS A 11 -7.84 6.84 -8.58
C CYS A 11 -6.59 6.98 -7.70
N LEU A 12 -5.45 6.48 -8.19
CA LEU A 12 -4.15 6.58 -7.51
C LEU A 12 -3.26 7.70 -8.03
N GLY A 13 -3.79 8.57 -8.91
CA GLY A 13 -3.10 9.79 -9.36
C GLY A 13 -1.88 9.58 -10.28
N GLY A 14 -1.66 8.38 -10.82
CA GLY A 14 -0.53 8.08 -11.70
C GLY A 14 -0.52 6.65 -12.21
N GLY A 15 0.51 6.31 -12.99
CA GLY A 15 0.76 4.93 -13.42
C GLY A 15 1.18 4.06 -12.24
N VAL A 16 0.54 2.90 -12.07
CA VAL A 16 0.86 1.94 -11.00
C VAL A 16 1.91 0.96 -11.49
N TRP A 17 3.12 1.04 -10.95
CA TRP A 17 4.25 0.19 -11.36
C TRP A 17 4.45 -1.04 -10.49
N ARG A 18 4.03 -0.97 -9.23
CA ARG A 18 4.14 -2.07 -8.28
C ARG A 18 2.85 -2.18 -7.49
N ILE A 19 2.36 -3.40 -7.34
CA ILE A 19 1.24 -3.77 -6.46
C ILE A 19 1.72 -4.91 -5.56
N LYS A 20 1.52 -4.79 -4.26
CA LYS A 20 1.95 -5.77 -3.26
C LYS A 20 0.86 -5.98 -2.23
N PHE A 21 0.26 -7.16 -2.22
CA PHE A 21 -0.67 -7.58 -1.17
C PHE A 21 0.07 -7.77 0.15
N HIS A 22 -0.54 -7.34 1.24
CA HIS A 22 -0.03 -7.56 2.57
C HIS A 22 -0.02 -9.07 2.88
N PRO A 23 1.07 -9.63 3.44
CA PRO A 23 1.21 -11.08 3.63
C PRO A 23 0.26 -11.67 4.68
N PHE A 24 -0.27 -10.85 5.60
CA PHE A 24 -1.07 -11.32 6.75
C PHE A 24 -2.41 -10.61 6.95
N VAL A 25 -2.69 -9.54 6.19
CA VAL A 25 -3.89 -8.71 6.36
C VAL A 25 -4.61 -8.73 5.04
N ALA A 26 -5.75 -9.42 4.99
CA ALA A 26 -6.54 -9.53 3.77
C ALA A 26 -7.00 -8.16 3.31
N GLY A 27 -7.04 -7.96 1.98
CA GLY A 27 -7.51 -6.70 1.38
C GLY A 27 -6.50 -5.55 1.42
N LEU A 28 -5.47 -5.59 2.26
CA LEU A 28 -4.49 -4.51 2.36
C LEU A 28 -3.44 -4.62 1.25
N VAL A 29 -3.27 -3.53 0.48
CA VAL A 29 -2.42 -3.48 -0.71
C VAL A 29 -1.55 -2.23 -0.68
N LEU A 30 -0.25 -2.41 -0.95
CA LEU A 30 0.69 -1.32 -1.16
C LEU A 30 0.93 -1.13 -2.65
N THR A 31 0.88 0.12 -3.09
CA THR A 31 1.13 0.50 -4.48
C THR A 31 2.26 1.51 -4.59
N ALA A 32 3.04 1.40 -5.68
CA ALA A 32 4.00 2.41 -6.11
C ALA A 32 3.44 3.10 -7.37
N CYS A 33 3.09 4.38 -7.23
CA CYS A 33 2.26 5.13 -8.17
C CYS A 33 3.06 6.12 -9.01
N MET A 34 4.21 5.71 -9.57
CA MET A 34 5.10 6.53 -10.41
C MET A 34 5.30 7.97 -9.87
N HIS A 35 4.53 8.95 -10.35
CA HIS A 35 4.61 10.36 -9.95
C HIS A 35 3.85 10.72 -8.66
N ASN A 36 2.94 9.86 -8.19
CA ASN A 36 2.07 10.12 -7.04
C ASN A 36 2.49 9.35 -5.79
N GLY A 37 3.78 9.06 -5.64
CA GLY A 37 4.33 8.41 -4.45
C GLY A 37 3.80 6.98 -4.26
N PHE A 38 3.46 6.65 -3.02
CA PHE A 38 2.98 5.33 -2.63
C PHE A 38 1.61 5.45 -1.98
N SER A 39 0.75 4.45 -2.18
CA SER A 39 -0.57 4.42 -1.53
C SER A 39 -0.78 3.08 -0.85
N ILE A 40 -1.44 3.13 0.30
CA ILE A 40 -2.03 1.96 0.94
C ILE A 40 -3.50 1.95 0.55
N VAL A 41 -3.92 0.84 -0.04
CA VAL A 41 -5.28 0.61 -0.55
C VAL A 41 -5.87 -0.54 0.23
N TYR A 42 -7.10 -0.38 0.70
CA TYR A 42 -7.90 -1.47 1.23
C TYR A 42 -8.92 -1.92 0.19
N ILE A 43 -8.98 -3.22 -0.03
CA ILE A 43 -9.86 -3.88 -0.99
C ILE A 43 -10.72 -4.88 -0.22
N ASN A 44 -12.04 -4.70 -0.30
CA ASN A 44 -13.00 -5.71 0.12
C ASN A 44 -13.94 -6.05 -1.06
N GLU A 45 -14.99 -6.82 -0.82
CA GLU A 45 -15.89 -7.29 -1.88
C GLU A 45 -16.60 -6.14 -2.63
N ASP A 46 -16.91 -5.03 -1.96
CA ASP A 46 -17.75 -3.96 -2.53
C ASP A 46 -17.01 -2.63 -2.73
N LYS A 47 -15.81 -2.49 -2.14
CA LYS A 47 -15.13 -1.22 -2.00
C LYS A 47 -13.62 -1.38 -2.16
N THR A 48 -13.05 -0.44 -2.90
CA THR A 48 -11.62 -0.21 -2.98
C THR A 48 -11.35 1.24 -2.58
N GLU A 49 -10.54 1.45 -1.54
CA GLU A 49 -10.27 2.78 -1.01
C GLU A 49 -8.80 3.02 -0.66
N VAL A 50 -8.35 4.26 -0.83
CA VAL A 50 -7.04 4.68 -0.34
C VAL A 50 -7.16 5.01 1.14
N ILE A 51 -6.43 4.28 1.98
CA ILE A 51 -6.44 4.49 3.43
C ILE A 51 -5.26 5.34 3.90
N GLU A 52 -4.15 5.35 3.15
CA GLU A 52 -2.96 6.13 3.49
C GLU A 52 -2.13 6.43 2.25
N THR A 53 -1.37 7.54 2.26
CA THR A 53 -0.43 7.88 1.19
C THR A 53 0.92 8.27 1.76
N TYR A 54 1.97 7.92 1.04
CA TYR A 54 3.35 8.27 1.38
C TYR A 54 4.04 8.93 0.18
N SER A 55 4.30 10.23 0.30
CA SER A 55 4.84 11.07 -0.79
C SER A 55 6.15 11.76 -0.42
N LYS A 56 6.94 11.15 0.48
CA LYS A 56 8.18 11.79 0.98
C LYS A 56 9.38 11.60 0.06
N HIS A 57 9.30 10.72 -0.94
CA HIS A 57 10.33 10.60 -1.98
C HIS A 57 10.17 11.72 -3.00
N GLU A 58 11.28 12.24 -3.52
CA GLU A 58 11.28 13.38 -4.46
C GLU A 58 11.33 12.90 -5.93
N SER A 59 11.35 11.59 -6.14
CA SER A 59 11.49 10.93 -7.43
C SER A 59 10.39 9.90 -7.67
N LEU A 60 10.48 9.20 -8.81
CA LEU A 60 9.49 8.18 -9.21
C LEU A 60 9.46 7.04 -8.19
N ALA A 61 8.27 6.77 -7.66
CA ALA A 61 8.01 5.62 -6.81
C ALA A 61 8.16 4.33 -7.62
N TYR A 62 9.05 3.43 -7.20
CA TYR A 62 9.43 2.26 -8.00
C TYR A 62 9.33 0.94 -7.23
N GLY A 63 10.06 0.81 -6.12
CA GLY A 63 10.07 -0.40 -5.31
C GLY A 63 9.15 -0.28 -4.10
N ALA A 64 8.46 -1.37 -3.79
CA ALA A 64 7.55 -1.49 -2.65
C ALA A 64 7.57 -2.95 -2.15
N ASP A 65 7.70 -3.15 -0.84
CA ASP A 65 7.44 -4.42 -0.17
C ASP A 65 7.02 -4.23 1.29
N TRP A 66 6.36 -5.25 1.82
CA TRP A 66 5.98 -5.35 3.22
C TRP A 66 7.05 -6.09 4.00
N HIS A 67 7.29 -5.67 5.24
CA HIS A 67 7.98 -6.52 6.19
C HIS A 67 7.13 -7.79 6.44
N ARG A 68 7.80 -8.94 6.62
CA ARG A 68 7.12 -10.25 6.68
C ARG A 68 7.21 -10.94 8.04
N ASP A 69 7.69 -10.26 9.05
CA ASP A 69 7.75 -10.80 10.40
C ASP A 69 6.39 -10.66 11.10
N LYS A 70 5.81 -11.79 11.50
CA LYS A 70 4.51 -11.87 12.18
C LYS A 70 4.49 -11.13 13.52
N SER A 71 5.63 -11.03 14.20
CA SER A 71 5.72 -10.37 15.51
C SER A 71 5.33 -8.88 15.47
N PHE A 72 5.49 -8.23 14.31
CA PHE A 72 5.04 -6.85 14.07
C PHE A 72 3.53 -6.71 13.88
N HIS A 73 2.80 -7.83 13.81
CA HIS A 73 1.36 -7.87 13.57
C HIS A 73 0.56 -8.47 14.75
N GLU A 74 1.22 -9.03 15.76
CA GLU A 74 0.57 -9.68 16.92
C GLU A 74 0.38 -8.74 18.14
N GLY A 75 0.74 -7.46 18.02
CA GLY A 75 0.58 -6.45 19.09
C GLY A 75 -0.64 -5.53 18.89
N LYS A 76 -1.15 -4.94 19.98
CA LYS A 76 -2.28 -3.97 20.02
C LYS A 76 -2.16 -2.74 19.08
N ARG A 77 -1.02 -2.55 18.42
CA ARG A 77 -0.84 -1.65 17.29
C ARG A 77 -0.53 -2.53 16.09
N ASN A 78 -1.40 -2.53 15.07
CA ASN A 78 -1.12 -3.14 13.76
C ASN A 78 -0.07 -2.30 13.01
N SER A 79 1.09 -2.09 13.61
CA SER A 79 2.20 -1.32 13.05
C SER A 79 2.83 -2.10 11.91
N THR A 80 2.35 -1.83 10.70
CA THR A 80 2.87 -2.49 9.51
C THR A 80 4.10 -1.74 9.00
N LEU A 81 5.26 -2.39 9.02
CA LEU A 81 6.50 -1.83 8.48
C LEU A 81 6.55 -2.01 6.96
N VAL A 82 6.80 -0.90 6.27
CA VAL A 82 6.84 -0.81 4.81
C VAL A 82 8.24 -0.41 4.35
N ALA A 83 8.73 -1.03 3.28
CA ALA A 83 9.93 -0.62 2.58
C ALA A 83 9.56 -0.08 1.20
N THR A 84 9.95 1.17 0.92
CA THR A 84 9.76 1.80 -0.40
C THR A 84 11.07 2.33 -0.94
N CYS A 85 11.27 2.23 -2.26
CA CYS A 85 12.38 2.90 -2.91
C CYS A 85 11.97 3.60 -4.20
N SER A 86 12.78 4.58 -4.55
CA SER A 86 12.52 5.52 -5.62
C SER A 86 13.67 5.54 -6.61
N PHE A 87 13.32 5.84 -7.87
CA PHE A 87 14.19 5.52 -9.01
C PHE A 87 15.43 6.43 -9.10
N TYR A 88 15.26 7.76 -9.16
CA TYR A 88 16.39 8.67 -9.44
C TYR A 88 17.11 9.20 -8.21
N ASP A 89 16.40 9.44 -7.11
CA ASP A 89 17.01 9.84 -5.83
C ASP A 89 17.69 8.65 -5.11
N ARG A 90 17.42 7.41 -5.54
CA ARG A 90 18.05 6.16 -5.09
C ARG A 90 17.86 5.91 -3.59
N LEU A 91 16.79 6.42 -3.01
CA LEU A 91 16.52 6.29 -1.58
C LEU A 91 15.71 5.02 -1.31
N LEU A 92 16.10 4.29 -0.25
CA LEU A 92 15.25 3.32 0.43
C LEU A 92 14.71 3.98 1.69
N ARG A 93 13.40 3.90 1.91
CA ARG A 93 12.75 4.41 3.12
C ARG A 93 11.95 3.31 3.78
N LEU A 94 12.15 3.19 5.08
CA LEU A 94 11.33 2.36 5.95
C LEU A 94 10.36 3.27 6.69
N TRP A 95 9.09 2.92 6.72
CA TRP A 95 8.06 3.69 7.41
C TRP A 95 6.96 2.77 7.93
N MET A 96 6.26 3.22 8.97
CA MET A 96 5.11 2.52 9.53
C MET A 96 3.85 3.30 9.17
N LEU A 97 2.74 2.59 8.96
CA LEU A 97 1.44 3.24 8.79
C LEU A 97 1.09 4.03 10.04
N GLU A 98 0.61 5.26 9.84
CA GLU A 98 0.14 6.13 10.91
C GLU A 98 -1.33 5.86 11.25
N SER A 99 -2.13 5.40 10.28
CA SER A 99 -3.55 5.13 10.45
C SER A 99 -3.80 3.77 11.09
N ASP A 100 -4.63 3.72 12.13
CA ASP A 100 -5.12 2.45 12.66
C ASP A 100 -6.08 1.81 11.65
N LEU A 101 -5.80 0.56 11.26
CA LEU A 101 -6.65 -0.22 10.36
C LEU A 101 -8.07 -0.48 10.93
N GLN A 102 -8.29 -0.21 12.22
CA GLN A 102 -9.61 -0.29 12.85
C GLN A 102 -10.50 0.92 12.54
N ASP A 103 -9.91 2.10 12.30
CA ASP A 103 -10.68 3.34 12.03
C ASP A 103 -11.06 3.50 10.56
N SER A 104 -10.47 2.69 9.67
CA SER A 104 -10.66 2.75 8.21
C SER A 104 -11.61 1.67 7.67
N VAL A 105 -12.10 0.76 8.52
CA VAL A 105 -13.04 -0.32 8.17
C VAL A 105 -14.40 -0.16 8.87
N LEU A 106 -14.66 1.00 9.48
CA LEU A 106 -15.95 1.42 10.03
C LEU A 106 -16.63 2.49 9.15
#